data_AF-A0A6C0CAE2-F1
#
_entry.id   AF-A0A6C0CAE2-F1
#
_cell.length_a   1.000
_cell.length_b   1.000
_cell.length_c   1.000
_cell.angle_alpha   90.00
_cell.angle_beta   90.00
_cell.angle_gamma   90.00
#
_symmetry.space_group_name_H-M   'P 1'
#
loop_
_entity.id
_entity.type
_entity.pdbx_description
1 polymer ?
#
loop_
_entity_poly.entity_id
_entity_poly.type
_entity_poly.pdbx_seq_one_letter_code
_entity_poly.pdbx_strand_id
1 'polypeptide(L)'
;MYPKIGDPNLQEEIAVTYSKYKIPKKKKTFDELCFPKTHTLQLPQKFLAAYINPNTPYKKILIYHKIGSGKTCASIQIAEQFKSKRKIYVVLPAFLINGFKNELRSQCTGENYLTNEEREVLSSNDPTHPVYKEIIDKSNVRIDEHYNIYSYNKFIKGLTTKTIKLANALVIIDEVQNMISESGIYYEVLYKRIKKAPADLRLVLMSATPIFDKPTELPLLFNLLIKNEMPMGDDFYGQYLDENDKVKNVDQLKQSIKGYISYFAGAPSYVFPKSTINIIKCPMSNFQLRMYSYIAKIENKEISWIQSDLTNSYYSGTRSCSNFAFPNVTYYSRLEDSDFEMKNLVKYSCKYATIINHIKNIKGTIFIYSNFRKIGGLQSLARALRMNGYSDYATEGAGLNRFAIWSGAQTVGYRDLVRAVFNLKSNDDGSEIKIILGSPAIREGVSLLRLSEIHLVDPCWNWSRINQILGRGIRFCSHKNLPEIKRKVDVYIYLAVHKLLPESTDQKIMNMALTKQIINKRFEKVLKEAAIDCELFKNANMEDEKYECKD
;
A
#
# COMPACT_ATOMS: atom_id res chain seq x y z
N MET A 1 -5.63 36.25 -11.63
CA MET A 1 -6.92 35.59 -11.34
C MET A 1 -6.68 34.09 -11.32
N TYR A 2 -7.26 33.33 -10.40
CA TYR A 2 -7.06 31.86 -10.36
C TYR A 2 -8.08 31.16 -11.28
N PRO A 3 -7.66 30.11 -12.02
CA PRO A 3 -8.55 29.30 -12.85
C PRO A 3 -9.76 28.76 -12.07
N LYS A 4 -10.96 28.81 -12.67
CA LYS A 4 -12.19 28.38 -11.98
C LYS A 4 -12.44 26.89 -12.21
N ILE A 5 -12.79 26.17 -11.14
CA ILE A 5 -13.27 24.78 -11.28
C ILE A 5 -14.54 24.78 -12.14
N GLY A 6 -14.58 23.93 -13.16
CA GLY A 6 -15.66 23.86 -14.15
C GLY A 6 -15.34 24.55 -15.49
N ASP A 7 -14.21 25.26 -15.57
CA ASP A 7 -13.73 25.78 -16.86
C ASP A 7 -13.29 24.61 -17.78
N PRO A 8 -13.74 24.58 -19.05
CA PRO A 8 -13.24 23.62 -20.02
C PRO A 8 -11.70 23.62 -20.12
N ASN A 9 -11.04 24.78 -20.01
CA ASN A 9 -9.59 24.91 -20.17
C ASN A 9 -8.82 24.87 -18.82
N LEU A 10 -9.44 24.34 -17.75
CA LEU A 10 -8.89 24.41 -16.40
C LEU A 10 -7.46 23.87 -16.31
N GLN A 11 -7.13 22.77 -16.99
CA GLN A 11 -5.79 22.17 -16.87
C GLN A 11 -4.74 23.01 -17.60
N GLU A 12 -5.07 23.55 -18.77
CA GLU A 12 -4.22 24.48 -19.51
C GLU A 12 -3.94 25.76 -18.71
N GLU A 13 -4.98 26.38 -18.14
CA GLU A 13 -4.80 27.59 -17.34
C GLU A 13 -4.00 27.34 -16.05
N ILE A 14 -4.17 26.18 -15.41
CA ILE A 14 -3.34 25.76 -14.27
C ILE A 14 -1.89 25.58 -14.73
N ALA A 15 -1.65 24.93 -15.87
CA ALA A 15 -0.30 24.73 -16.38
C ALA A 15 0.43 26.06 -16.68
N VAL A 16 -0.30 27.06 -17.18
CA VAL A 16 0.22 28.42 -17.39
C VAL A 16 0.49 29.12 -16.06
N THR A 17 -0.52 29.17 -15.18
CA THR A 17 -0.47 29.88 -13.89
C THR A 17 0.63 29.34 -12.97
N TYR A 18 0.86 28.02 -13.02
CA TYR A 18 1.78 27.29 -12.15
C TYR A 18 3.01 26.74 -12.90
N SER A 19 3.34 27.33 -14.05
CA SER A 19 4.43 26.90 -14.96
C SER A 19 5.78 26.69 -14.29
N LYS A 20 6.09 27.45 -13.22
CA LYS A 20 7.32 27.27 -12.42
C LYS A 20 7.45 25.92 -11.71
N TYR A 21 6.36 25.17 -11.58
CA TYR A 21 6.34 23.82 -11.00
C TYR A 21 6.33 22.70 -12.05
N LYS A 22 6.44 23.05 -13.33
CA LYS A 22 6.53 22.07 -14.42
C LYS A 22 7.77 21.21 -14.25
N ILE A 23 7.61 19.90 -14.29
CA ILE A 23 8.73 18.97 -14.19
C ILE A 23 9.58 19.09 -15.47
N PRO A 24 10.90 19.31 -15.38
CA PRO A 24 11.74 19.46 -16.56
C PRO A 24 11.84 18.15 -17.35
N LYS A 25 12.09 18.26 -18.66
CA LYS A 25 12.34 17.09 -19.53
C LYS A 25 13.66 16.39 -19.18
N LYS A 26 14.65 17.14 -18.67
CA LYS A 26 15.95 16.59 -18.26
C LYS A 26 15.76 15.67 -17.06
N LYS A 27 16.08 14.39 -17.24
CA LYS A 27 16.01 13.38 -16.19
C LYS A 27 17.18 13.57 -15.22
N LYS A 28 16.89 13.35 -13.93
CA LYS A 28 17.93 13.14 -12.93
C LYS A 28 18.62 11.80 -13.18
N THR A 29 19.84 11.62 -12.71
CA THR A 29 20.53 10.32 -12.75
C THR A 29 20.12 9.44 -11.56
N PHE A 30 20.49 8.15 -11.61
CA PHE A 30 20.29 7.24 -10.47
C PHE A 30 20.94 7.80 -9.19
N ASP A 31 22.17 8.32 -9.29
CA ASP A 31 22.91 8.81 -8.14
C ASP A 31 22.32 10.10 -7.57
N GLU A 32 21.87 11.02 -8.44
CA GLU A 32 21.18 12.24 -8.01
C GLU A 32 19.88 11.95 -7.24
N LEU A 33 19.24 10.80 -7.49
CA LEU A 33 18.01 10.39 -6.80
C LEU A 33 18.29 9.53 -5.56
N CYS A 34 19.21 8.56 -5.65
CA CYS A 34 19.44 7.57 -4.58
C CYS A 34 20.54 7.95 -3.58
N PHE A 35 21.40 8.90 -3.94
CA PHE A 35 22.46 9.46 -3.10
C PHE A 35 22.43 11.00 -3.10
N PRO A 36 21.30 11.62 -2.72
CA PRO A 36 21.19 13.07 -2.72
C PRO A 36 22.12 13.69 -1.67
N LYS A 37 22.87 14.73 -2.05
CA LYS A 37 23.74 15.48 -1.12
C LYS A 37 22.95 16.31 -0.11
N THR A 38 21.79 16.83 -0.52
CA THR A 38 20.89 17.63 0.30
C THR A 38 19.45 17.26 0.02
N HIS A 39 18.59 17.34 1.04
CA HIS A 39 17.16 17.18 0.84
C HIS A 39 16.59 18.40 0.11
N THR A 40 15.80 18.16 -0.93
CA THR A 40 15.08 19.20 -1.66
C THR A 40 13.64 18.77 -1.88
N LEU A 41 12.71 19.67 -1.56
CA LEU A 41 11.30 19.46 -1.87
C LEU A 41 11.10 19.32 -3.37
N GLN A 42 10.33 18.31 -3.77
CA GLN A 42 10.02 18.04 -5.16
C GLN A 42 9.02 19.07 -5.71
N LEU A 43 9.06 19.32 -7.02
CA LEU A 43 8.13 20.26 -7.66
C LEU A 43 6.66 19.92 -7.41
N PRO A 44 6.21 18.65 -7.42
CA PRO A 44 4.83 18.30 -7.05
C PRO A 44 4.44 18.67 -5.62
N GLN A 45 5.36 18.54 -4.66
CA GLN A 45 5.13 18.92 -3.26
C GLN A 45 4.95 20.44 -3.13
N LYS A 46 5.83 21.20 -3.80
CA LYS A 46 5.75 22.68 -3.82
C LYS A 46 4.51 23.18 -4.57
N PHE A 47 4.14 22.54 -5.68
CA PHE A 47 2.94 22.86 -6.44
C PHE A 47 1.70 22.71 -5.56
N LEU A 48 1.54 21.58 -4.88
CA LEU A 48 0.37 21.33 -4.05
C LEU A 48 0.21 22.36 -2.93
N ALA A 49 1.31 22.75 -2.26
CA ALA A 49 1.28 23.84 -1.29
C ALA A 49 0.91 25.20 -1.91
N ALA A 50 1.34 25.47 -3.14
CA ALA A 50 0.96 26.67 -3.87
C ALA A 50 -0.46 26.64 -4.42
N TYR A 51 -1.01 25.45 -4.67
CA TYR A 51 -2.35 25.26 -5.20
C TYR A 51 -3.41 25.32 -4.10
N ILE A 52 -3.24 24.60 -2.99
CA ILE A 52 -4.18 24.62 -1.86
C ILE A 52 -3.56 25.36 -0.66
N ASN A 53 -3.86 26.65 -0.56
CA ASN A 53 -3.41 27.52 0.53
C ASN A 53 -4.49 28.57 0.88
N PRO A 54 -4.29 29.41 1.91
CA PRO A 54 -5.29 30.41 2.32
C PRO A 54 -5.72 31.38 1.22
N ASN A 55 -4.86 31.66 0.25
CA ASN A 55 -5.05 32.70 -0.77
C ASN A 55 -5.68 32.17 -2.07
N THR A 56 -5.93 30.87 -2.19
CA THR A 56 -6.52 30.26 -3.38
C THR A 56 -7.98 29.85 -3.16
N PRO A 57 -8.80 29.84 -4.24
CA PRO A 57 -10.20 29.41 -4.15
C PRO A 57 -10.34 27.88 -4.00
N TYR A 58 -9.26 27.11 -4.22
CA TYR A 58 -9.29 25.65 -4.24
C TYR A 58 -9.36 25.07 -2.83
N LYS A 59 -10.48 24.40 -2.51
CA LYS A 59 -10.78 23.97 -1.14
C LYS A 59 -10.59 22.49 -0.89
N LYS A 60 -10.78 21.67 -1.93
CA LYS A 60 -10.86 20.22 -1.78
C LYS A 60 -10.07 19.54 -2.88
N ILE A 61 -9.31 18.51 -2.55
CA ILE A 61 -8.50 17.77 -3.52
C ILE A 61 -8.23 16.34 -3.07
N LEU A 62 -8.20 15.41 -4.03
CA LEU A 62 -7.60 14.09 -3.93
C LEU A 62 -6.15 14.16 -4.42
N ILE A 63 -5.22 13.82 -3.54
CA ILE A 63 -3.82 13.57 -3.89
C ILE A 63 -3.70 12.08 -4.25
N TYR A 64 -3.84 11.78 -5.55
CA TYR A 64 -3.61 10.45 -6.12
C TYR A 64 -2.13 10.31 -6.51
N HIS A 65 -1.30 10.01 -5.54
CA HIS A 65 0.14 9.97 -5.73
C HIS A 65 0.66 8.57 -5.38
N LYS A 66 1.47 7.94 -6.23
CA LYS A 66 1.88 6.54 -6.01
C LYS A 66 2.75 6.35 -4.75
N ILE A 67 2.93 5.10 -4.32
CA ILE A 67 3.76 4.78 -3.15
C ILE A 67 5.20 5.27 -3.40
N GLY A 68 5.79 5.94 -2.41
CA GLY A 68 7.16 6.46 -2.51
C GLY A 68 7.31 7.81 -3.22
N SER A 69 6.22 8.45 -3.66
CA SER A 69 6.26 9.78 -4.30
C SER A 69 6.40 10.97 -3.32
N GLY A 70 6.43 10.71 -2.01
CA GLY A 70 6.49 11.76 -0.99
C GLY A 70 5.14 12.42 -0.65
N LYS A 71 4.02 11.69 -0.77
CA LYS A 71 2.67 12.12 -0.35
C LYS A 71 2.61 12.79 1.02
N THR A 72 3.19 12.14 2.02
CA THR A 72 3.17 12.61 3.40
C THR A 72 3.80 14.00 3.49
N CYS A 73 4.98 14.18 2.91
CA CYS A 73 5.62 15.49 2.85
C CYS A 73 4.78 16.50 2.04
N ALA A 74 4.18 16.12 0.91
CA ALA A 74 3.28 17.02 0.16
C ALA A 74 2.10 17.53 1.03
N SER A 75 1.50 16.63 1.82
CA SER A 75 0.40 16.98 2.72
C SER A 75 0.82 17.89 3.86
N ILE A 76 2.03 17.68 4.38
CA ILE A 76 2.65 18.55 5.38
C ILE A 76 2.89 19.92 4.75
N GLN A 77 3.46 20.01 3.55
CA GLN A 77 3.68 21.30 2.88
C GLN A 77 2.38 22.09 2.71
N ILE A 78 1.26 21.43 2.41
CA ILE A 78 -0.07 22.05 2.40
C ILE A 78 -0.44 22.54 3.81
N ALA A 79 -0.36 21.66 4.81
CA ALA A 79 -0.73 21.96 6.19
C ALA A 79 0.05 23.14 6.78
N GLU A 80 1.35 23.22 6.48
CA GLU A 80 2.23 24.32 6.90
C GLU A 80 1.73 25.69 6.41
N GLN A 81 1.04 25.77 5.26
CA GLN A 81 0.43 27.02 4.79
C GLN A 81 -0.75 27.51 5.65
N PHE A 82 -1.30 26.64 6.51
CA PHE A 82 -2.53 26.91 7.28
C PHE A 82 -2.33 27.02 8.79
N LYS A 83 -1.12 26.76 9.33
CA LYS A 83 -0.81 26.71 10.77
C LYS A 83 -1.47 27.80 11.62
N SER A 84 -1.34 29.05 11.19
CA SER A 84 -1.82 30.21 11.96
C SER A 84 -3.19 30.71 11.50
N LYS A 85 -3.89 29.96 10.64
CA LYS A 85 -5.14 30.37 10.00
C LYS A 85 -6.29 29.41 10.28
N ARG A 86 -6.02 28.12 10.45
CA ARG A 86 -7.03 27.06 10.57
C ARG A 86 -6.59 25.99 11.55
N LYS A 87 -7.56 25.27 12.12
CA LYS A 87 -7.28 24.03 12.85
C LYS A 87 -6.88 22.94 11.85
N ILE A 88 -5.74 22.30 12.06
CA ILE A 88 -5.24 21.23 11.20
C ILE A 88 -5.55 19.89 11.84
N TYR A 89 -6.40 19.10 11.18
CA TYR A 89 -6.70 17.72 11.53
C TYR A 89 -6.01 16.79 10.55
N VAL A 90 -5.16 15.89 11.05
CA VAL A 90 -4.56 14.82 10.24
C VAL A 90 -5.12 13.49 10.72
N VAL A 91 -5.70 12.73 9.80
CA VAL A 91 -6.41 11.49 10.09
C VAL A 91 -5.77 10.35 9.31
N LEU A 92 -5.29 9.33 10.01
CA LEU A 92 -4.58 8.22 9.39
C LEU A 92 -4.74 6.91 10.19
N PRO A 93 -4.32 5.74 9.66
CA PRO A 93 -4.29 4.51 10.44
C PRO A 93 -3.41 4.68 11.69
N ALA A 94 -3.80 4.09 12.81
CA ALA A 94 -3.08 4.27 14.09
C ALA A 94 -1.59 3.93 14.01
N PHE A 95 -1.23 2.92 13.21
CA PHE A 95 0.16 2.49 13.02
C PHE A 95 1.02 3.47 12.20
N LEU A 96 0.40 4.38 11.42
CA LEU A 96 1.13 5.38 10.64
C LEU A 96 1.40 6.68 11.42
N ILE A 97 0.82 6.85 12.62
CA ILE A 97 0.91 8.11 13.41
C ILE A 97 2.36 8.47 13.72
N ASN A 98 3.15 7.50 14.18
CA ASN A 98 4.56 7.73 14.46
C ASN A 98 5.36 8.02 13.19
N GLY A 99 5.03 7.34 12.08
CA GLY A 99 5.62 7.61 10.77
C GLY A 99 5.36 9.03 10.29
N PHE A 100 4.13 9.53 10.47
CA PHE A 100 3.76 10.91 10.14
C PHE A 100 4.49 11.93 11.02
N LYS A 101 4.57 11.70 12.34
CA LYS A 101 5.34 12.57 13.25
C LYS A 101 6.83 12.57 12.91
N ASN A 102 7.39 11.45 12.49
CA ASN A 102 8.77 11.38 12.04
C ASN A 102 8.99 12.15 10.73
N GLU A 103 8.01 12.17 9.81
CA GLU A 103 8.06 13.01 8.62
C GLU A 103 7.98 14.50 8.97
N LEU A 104 7.18 14.88 9.97
CA LEU A 104 7.19 16.26 10.50
C LEU A 104 8.56 16.63 11.09
N ARG A 105 9.29 15.70 11.68
CA ARG A 105 10.65 15.93 12.20
C ARG A 105 11.73 15.89 11.12
N SER A 106 11.39 15.49 9.89
CA SER A 106 12.34 15.39 8.78
C SER A 106 12.66 16.78 8.22
N GLN A 107 13.61 16.84 7.28
CA GLN A 107 13.94 18.06 6.54
C GLN A 107 12.77 18.57 5.67
N CYS A 108 11.66 17.83 5.56
CA CYS A 108 10.43 18.30 4.94
C CYS A 108 9.94 19.62 5.58
N THR A 109 10.13 19.81 6.88
CA THR A 109 9.65 20.99 7.62
C THR A 109 10.78 21.94 8.03
N GLY A 110 11.98 21.77 7.47
CA GLY A 110 13.15 22.54 7.89
C GLY A 110 13.48 22.27 9.36
N GLU A 111 13.53 23.30 10.20
CA GLU A 111 13.83 23.16 11.64
C GLU A 111 12.60 23.39 12.54
N ASN A 112 11.39 23.41 11.96
CA ASN A 112 10.16 23.81 12.67
C ASN A 112 9.85 22.94 13.91
N TYR A 113 10.19 21.65 13.88
CA TYR A 113 9.88 20.70 14.96
C TYR A 113 11.09 20.00 15.54
N LEU A 114 12.21 20.05 14.82
CA LEU A 114 13.47 19.44 15.19
C LEU A 114 14.59 20.22 14.51
N THR A 115 15.52 20.75 15.31
CA THR A 115 16.72 21.46 14.82
C THR A 115 17.71 20.48 14.21
N ASN A 116 18.69 20.98 13.44
CA ASN A 116 19.75 20.14 12.91
C ASN A 116 20.61 19.53 14.03
N GLU A 117 20.90 20.28 15.09
CA GLU A 117 21.63 19.77 16.25
C GLU A 117 20.86 18.65 16.96
N GLU A 118 19.55 18.83 17.19
CA GLU A 118 18.71 17.77 17.77
C GLU A 118 18.69 16.51 16.89
N ARG A 119 18.72 16.63 15.56
CA ARG A 119 18.80 15.48 14.64
C ARG A 119 20.12 14.72 14.78
N GLU A 120 21.23 15.43 14.90
CA GLU A 120 22.55 14.82 15.09
C GLU A 120 22.66 14.09 16.43
N VAL A 121 22.06 14.66 17.48
CA VAL A 121 21.97 13.98 18.79
C VAL A 121 21.11 12.72 18.66
N LEU A 122 19.93 12.79 18.02
CA LEU A 122 19.07 11.62 17.84
C LEU A 122 19.70 10.53 16.95
N SER A 123 20.54 10.88 15.98
CA SER A 123 21.22 9.89 15.13
C SER A 123 22.38 9.18 15.84
N SER A 124 22.97 9.85 16.84
CA SER A 124 24.13 9.35 17.59
C SER A 124 23.77 8.60 18.87
N ASN A 125 22.49 8.62 19.28
CA ASN A 125 22.03 8.02 20.53
C ASN A 125 21.01 6.91 20.28
N ASP A 126 21.02 5.89 21.15
CA ASP A 126 20.01 4.83 21.15
C ASP A 126 18.63 5.40 21.54
N PRO A 127 17.52 4.94 20.93
CA PRO A 127 16.16 5.40 21.26
C PRO A 127 15.74 5.24 22.73
N THR A 128 16.41 4.38 23.49
CA THR A 128 16.17 4.20 24.93
C THR A 128 16.85 5.26 25.81
N HIS A 129 17.84 5.98 25.25
CA HIS A 129 18.64 6.97 25.97
C HIS A 129 17.76 8.15 26.47
N PRO A 130 17.96 8.65 27.70
CA PRO A 130 17.12 9.72 28.27
C PRO A 130 17.05 10.98 27.39
N VAL A 131 18.20 11.40 26.84
CA VAL A 131 18.29 12.58 25.95
C VAL A 131 17.45 12.39 24.68
N TYR A 132 17.44 11.17 24.13
CA TYR A 132 16.63 10.87 22.94
C TYR A 132 15.14 11.08 23.24
N LYS A 133 14.67 10.54 24.36
CA LYS A 133 13.28 10.67 24.80
C LYS A 133 12.90 12.13 25.04
N GLU A 134 13.75 12.88 25.72
CA GLU A 134 13.53 14.30 26.01
C GLU A 134 13.37 15.14 24.72
N ILE A 135 14.24 14.93 23.73
CA ILE A 135 14.14 15.61 22.43
C ILE A 135 12.84 15.25 21.71
N ILE A 136 12.46 13.96 21.70
CA ILE A 136 11.22 13.50 21.08
C ILE A 136 9.99 14.10 21.77
N ASP A 137 10.01 14.21 23.10
CA ASP A 137 8.92 14.78 23.88
C ASP A 137 8.79 16.30 23.65
N LYS A 138 9.89 17.04 23.65
CA LYS A 138 9.91 18.46 23.27
C LYS A 138 9.39 18.67 21.84
N SER A 139 9.81 17.82 20.91
CA SER A 139 9.33 17.84 19.53
C SER A 139 7.82 17.53 19.42
N ASN A 140 7.29 16.61 20.24
CA ASN A 140 5.86 16.33 20.30
C ASN A 140 5.05 17.58 20.71
N VAL A 141 5.53 18.33 21.71
CA VAL A 141 4.88 19.58 22.15
C VAL A 141 4.79 20.58 21.00
N ARG A 142 5.91 20.84 20.29
CA ARG A 142 5.96 21.74 19.12
C ARG A 142 5.00 21.30 18.00
N ILE A 143 4.85 19.99 17.78
CA ILE A 143 3.91 19.45 16.77
C ILE A 143 2.47 19.68 17.21
N ASP A 144 2.15 19.35 18.46
CA ASP A 144 0.79 19.35 19.00
C ASP A 144 0.23 20.80 19.15
N GLU A 145 1.09 21.83 19.17
CA GLU A 145 0.70 23.25 19.05
C GLU A 145 -0.05 23.58 17.75
N HIS A 146 0.23 22.86 16.67
CA HIS A 146 -0.30 23.14 15.33
C HIS A 146 -1.15 22.00 14.75
N TYR A 147 -0.86 20.76 15.12
CA TYR A 147 -1.44 19.57 14.50
C TYR A 147 -2.29 18.77 15.49
N ASN A 148 -3.49 18.43 15.05
CA ASN A 148 -4.36 17.50 15.76
C ASN A 148 -4.38 16.16 15.00
N ILE A 149 -3.55 15.21 15.42
CA ILE A 149 -3.35 13.93 14.73
C ILE A 149 -4.22 12.84 15.35
N TYR A 150 -5.11 12.24 14.56
CA TYR A 150 -6.08 11.24 15.00
C TYR A 150 -5.96 9.93 14.22
N SER A 151 -6.25 8.83 14.91
CA SER A 151 -6.64 7.60 14.23
C SER A 151 -8.05 7.73 13.66
N TYR A 152 -8.40 6.94 12.64
CA TYR A 152 -9.75 6.90 12.06
C TYR A 152 -10.86 6.80 13.12
N ASN A 153 -10.75 5.81 14.02
CA ASN A 153 -11.71 5.61 15.12
C ASN A 153 -11.88 6.84 16.01
N LYS A 154 -10.76 7.48 16.43
CA LYS A 154 -10.81 8.65 17.29
C LYS A 154 -11.45 9.84 16.58
N PHE A 155 -11.12 10.04 15.30
CA PHE A 155 -11.68 11.13 14.50
C PHE A 155 -13.20 10.96 14.28
N ILE A 156 -13.65 9.77 13.88
CA ILE A 156 -15.07 9.47 13.70
C ILE A 156 -15.84 9.64 15.00
N LYS A 157 -15.34 9.09 16.12
CA LYS A 157 -15.93 9.31 17.45
C LYS A 157 -16.02 10.80 17.78
N GLY A 158 -14.98 11.57 17.48
CA GLY A 158 -14.95 13.01 17.70
C GLY A 158 -15.99 13.78 16.87
N LEU A 159 -16.20 13.37 15.61
CA LEU A 159 -17.23 13.94 14.74
C LEU A 159 -18.64 13.62 15.22
N THR A 160 -18.89 12.39 15.66
CA THR A 160 -20.19 11.92 16.18
C THR A 160 -20.54 12.60 17.50
N THR A 161 -19.58 12.69 18.43
CA THR A 161 -19.74 13.38 19.72
C THR A 161 -19.69 14.91 19.62
N LYS A 162 -19.46 15.45 18.42
CA LYS A 162 -19.33 16.90 18.13
C LYS A 162 -18.17 17.59 18.88
N THR A 163 -17.23 16.84 19.43
CA THR A 163 -15.98 17.37 20.02
C THR A 163 -15.04 17.90 18.93
N ILE A 164 -15.07 17.29 17.75
CA ILE A 164 -14.38 17.80 16.55
C ILE A 164 -15.35 18.62 15.71
N LYS A 165 -14.99 19.89 15.47
CA LYS A 165 -15.73 20.84 14.61
C LYS A 165 -14.94 21.07 13.32
N LEU A 166 -15.66 21.07 12.19
CA LEU A 166 -15.09 21.24 10.84
C LEU A 166 -15.11 22.69 10.34
N ALA A 167 -15.70 23.62 11.08
CA ALA A 167 -15.63 25.05 10.78
C ALA A 167 -14.18 25.56 10.95
N ASN A 168 -13.70 26.37 10.00
CA ASN A 168 -12.33 26.88 9.97
C ASN A 168 -11.24 25.79 10.11
N ALA A 169 -11.48 24.62 9.50
CA ALA A 169 -10.58 23.48 9.56
C ALA A 169 -9.93 23.16 8.20
N LEU A 170 -8.71 22.62 8.27
CA LEU A 170 -8.09 21.79 7.24
C LEU A 170 -8.13 20.35 7.73
N VAL A 171 -8.76 19.46 6.96
CA VAL A 171 -8.77 18.02 7.23
C VAL A 171 -7.94 17.32 6.18
N ILE A 172 -6.92 16.58 6.61
CA ILE A 172 -6.09 15.72 5.79
C ILE A 172 -6.41 14.27 6.18
N ILE A 173 -6.84 13.46 5.23
CA ILE A 173 -7.13 12.03 5.45
C ILE A 173 -6.16 11.20 4.62
N ASP A 174 -5.24 10.51 5.29
CA ASP A 174 -4.32 9.57 4.65
C ASP A 174 -4.95 8.19 4.47
N GLU A 175 -4.54 7.50 3.40
CA GLU A 175 -5.03 6.18 3.00
C GLU A 175 -6.58 6.11 3.04
N VAL A 176 -7.24 7.11 2.44
CA VAL A 176 -8.71 7.31 2.50
C VAL A 176 -9.50 6.09 2.06
N GLN A 177 -8.93 5.23 1.20
CA GLN A 177 -9.56 3.99 0.76
C GLN A 177 -9.89 3.03 1.92
N ASN A 178 -9.24 3.16 3.08
CA ASN A 178 -9.60 2.39 4.29
C ASN A 178 -10.82 2.92 5.04
N MET A 179 -11.34 4.10 4.66
CA MET A 179 -12.49 4.74 5.30
C MET A 179 -13.75 4.77 4.44
N ILE A 180 -13.63 4.46 3.15
CA ILE A 180 -14.72 4.48 2.19
C ILE A 180 -15.22 3.05 1.95
N SER A 181 -16.42 2.76 2.43
CA SER A 181 -17.17 1.57 2.06
C SER A 181 -18.65 1.90 2.11
N GLU A 182 -19.45 1.36 1.18
CA GLU A 182 -20.87 1.71 1.03
C GLU A 182 -21.67 1.47 2.33
N SER A 183 -21.40 0.37 3.03
CA SER A 183 -22.01 0.00 4.32
C SER A 183 -21.20 0.46 5.54
N GLY A 184 -20.14 1.26 5.35
CA GLY A 184 -19.21 1.63 6.40
C GLY A 184 -19.67 2.80 7.25
N ILE A 185 -19.75 2.61 8.57
CA ILE A 185 -20.05 3.67 9.55
C ILE A 185 -19.11 4.88 9.37
N TYR A 186 -17.84 4.64 9.03
CA TYR A 186 -16.87 5.72 8.82
C TYR A 186 -17.28 6.63 7.67
N TYR A 187 -17.65 6.05 6.53
CA TYR A 187 -18.06 6.79 5.36
C TYR A 187 -19.34 7.58 5.62
N GLU A 188 -20.36 6.93 6.20
CA GLU A 188 -21.64 7.57 6.52
C GLU A 188 -21.44 8.82 7.40
N VAL A 189 -20.64 8.70 8.47
CA VAL A 189 -20.35 9.82 9.37
C VAL A 189 -19.56 10.91 8.66
N LEU A 190 -18.49 10.56 7.92
CA LEU A 190 -17.69 11.53 7.17
C LEU A 190 -18.55 12.31 6.17
N TYR A 191 -19.30 11.58 5.36
CA TYR A 191 -20.17 12.11 4.33
C TYR A 191 -21.16 13.12 4.90
N LYS A 192 -21.94 12.70 5.91
CA LYS A 192 -22.94 13.54 6.58
C LYS A 192 -22.34 14.79 7.21
N ARG A 193 -21.14 14.70 7.79
CA ARG A 193 -20.50 15.81 8.51
C ARG A 193 -19.79 16.77 7.56
N ILE A 194 -19.19 16.28 6.48
CA ILE A 194 -18.56 17.10 5.44
C ILE A 194 -19.61 17.86 4.63
N LYS A 195 -20.73 17.21 4.25
CA LYS A 195 -21.83 17.88 3.52
C LYS A 195 -22.49 19.00 4.33
N LYS A 196 -22.56 18.85 5.66
CA LYS A 196 -23.06 19.87 6.59
C LYS A 196 -22.00 20.89 7.04
N ALA A 197 -20.74 20.71 6.66
CA ALA A 197 -19.67 21.62 7.07
C ALA A 197 -19.80 22.97 6.34
N PRO A 198 -19.32 24.08 6.93
CA PRO A 198 -19.34 25.36 6.26
C PRO A 198 -18.45 25.36 5.01
N ALA A 199 -18.75 26.25 4.07
CA ALA A 199 -18.08 26.32 2.77
C ALA A 199 -16.58 26.64 2.86
N ASP A 200 -16.07 27.04 4.03
CA ASP A 200 -14.68 27.38 4.26
C ASP A 200 -13.78 26.16 4.56
N LEU A 201 -14.36 25.00 4.87
CA LEU A 201 -13.64 23.73 5.10
C LEU A 201 -12.66 23.44 3.96
N ARG A 202 -11.42 23.13 4.32
CA ARG A 202 -10.40 22.60 3.42
C ARG A 202 -10.27 21.09 3.62
N LEU A 203 -10.29 20.31 2.54
CA LEU A 203 -10.25 18.85 2.60
C LEU A 203 -9.20 18.30 1.63
N VAL A 204 -8.25 17.55 2.16
CA VAL A 204 -7.23 16.84 1.38
C VAL A 204 -7.41 15.36 1.64
N LEU A 205 -7.80 14.61 0.62
CA LEU A 205 -7.84 13.16 0.67
C LEU A 205 -6.57 12.63 0.02
N MET A 206 -5.94 11.62 0.60
CA MET A 206 -4.73 11.02 0.04
C MET A 206 -4.91 9.53 -0.17
N SER A 207 -4.46 9.07 -1.33
CA SER A 207 -4.38 7.65 -1.63
C SER A 207 -3.32 7.36 -2.68
N ALA A 208 -2.63 6.23 -2.53
CA ALA A 208 -1.83 5.65 -3.61
C ALA A 208 -2.66 4.75 -4.55
N THR A 209 -3.86 4.36 -4.13
CA THR A 209 -4.75 3.42 -4.80
C THR A 209 -6.20 3.87 -4.52
N PRO A 210 -6.68 4.94 -5.19
CA PRO A 210 -8.03 5.47 -4.97
C PRO A 210 -9.12 4.45 -5.36
N ILE A 211 -8.76 3.44 -6.15
CA ILE A 211 -9.55 2.23 -6.42
C ILE A 211 -8.79 1.06 -5.80
N PHE A 212 -9.18 0.63 -4.60
CA PHE A 212 -8.51 -0.44 -3.88
C PHE A 212 -8.98 -1.82 -4.34
N ASP A 213 -10.29 -2.04 -4.42
CA ASP A 213 -10.88 -3.28 -4.94
C ASP A 213 -11.64 -3.05 -6.25
N LYS A 214 -12.62 -2.13 -6.26
CA LYS A 214 -13.57 -1.95 -7.37
C LYS A 214 -13.87 -0.48 -7.71
N PRO A 215 -14.25 -0.15 -8.96
CA PRO A 215 -14.53 1.23 -9.37
C PRO A 215 -15.66 1.94 -8.60
N THR A 216 -16.59 1.22 -7.97
CA THR A 216 -17.65 1.84 -7.14
C THR A 216 -17.12 2.53 -5.89
N GLU A 217 -15.84 2.39 -5.57
CA GLU A 217 -15.16 3.20 -4.56
C GLU A 217 -14.93 4.66 -4.99
N LEU A 218 -14.88 4.93 -6.30
CA LEU A 218 -14.72 6.30 -6.83
C LEU A 218 -15.83 7.24 -6.41
N PRO A 219 -17.13 6.93 -6.61
CA PRO A 219 -18.18 7.83 -6.18
C PRO A 219 -18.20 8.02 -4.66
N LEU A 220 -17.83 7.02 -3.85
CA LEU A 220 -17.64 7.21 -2.39
C LEU A 220 -16.60 8.31 -2.13
N LEU A 221 -15.45 8.25 -2.80
CA LEU A 221 -14.38 9.22 -2.61
C LEU A 221 -14.78 10.61 -3.11
N PHE A 222 -15.25 10.70 -4.35
CA PHE A 222 -15.51 11.98 -4.99
C PHE A 222 -16.73 12.69 -4.40
N ASN A 223 -17.75 11.97 -3.90
CA ASN A 223 -18.90 12.59 -3.25
C ASN A 223 -18.55 13.34 -1.95
N LEU A 224 -17.36 13.13 -1.38
CA LEU A 224 -16.80 13.97 -0.30
C LEU A 224 -16.24 15.30 -0.80
N LEU A 225 -15.78 15.32 -2.05
CA LEU A 225 -15.10 16.44 -2.71
C LEU A 225 -16.07 17.34 -3.48
N ILE A 226 -16.95 16.75 -4.29
CA ILE A 226 -17.77 17.46 -5.28
C ILE A 226 -19.13 17.91 -4.72
N LYS A 227 -19.75 18.86 -5.43
CA LYS A 227 -21.10 19.34 -5.12
C LYS A 227 -22.18 18.46 -5.75
N ASN A 228 -22.06 18.20 -7.05
CA ASN A 228 -23.01 17.37 -7.81
C ASN A 228 -22.63 15.91 -7.63
N GLU A 229 -23.48 15.15 -6.94
CA GLU A 229 -23.16 13.78 -6.54
C GLU A 229 -23.11 12.82 -7.73
N MET A 230 -22.12 11.95 -7.70
CA MET A 230 -22.02 10.80 -8.59
C MET A 230 -22.98 9.69 -8.13
N PRO A 231 -23.54 8.92 -9.07
CA PRO A 231 -24.27 7.70 -8.72
C PRO A 231 -23.37 6.73 -7.96
N MET A 232 -23.98 5.92 -7.10
CA MET A 232 -23.30 4.95 -6.24
C MET A 232 -23.58 3.51 -6.71
N GLY A 233 -22.73 2.56 -6.34
CA GLY A 233 -23.00 1.12 -6.54
C GLY A 233 -23.30 0.76 -8.00
N ASP A 234 -24.39 0.01 -8.22
CA ASP A 234 -24.79 -0.48 -9.54
C ASP A 234 -25.16 0.65 -10.51
N ASP A 235 -25.69 1.78 -10.02
CA ASP A 235 -26.00 2.94 -10.86
C ASP A 235 -24.72 3.54 -11.47
N PHE A 236 -23.61 3.51 -10.71
CA PHE A 236 -22.31 3.94 -11.22
C PHE A 236 -21.84 3.05 -12.37
N TYR A 237 -21.96 1.73 -12.23
CA TYR A 237 -21.63 0.81 -13.31
C TYR A 237 -22.57 0.96 -14.51
N GLY A 238 -23.88 1.07 -14.26
CA GLY A 238 -24.88 1.31 -15.31
C GLY A 238 -24.56 2.54 -16.14
N GLN A 239 -24.03 3.60 -15.52
CA GLN A 239 -23.64 4.83 -16.21
C GLN A 239 -22.26 4.78 -16.87
N TYR A 240 -21.25 4.16 -16.24
CA TYR A 240 -19.84 4.30 -16.67
C TYR A 240 -19.15 3.02 -17.13
N LEU A 241 -19.82 1.86 -17.09
CA LEU A 241 -19.30 0.59 -17.58
C LEU A 241 -20.23 0.02 -18.67
N ASP A 242 -19.66 -0.49 -19.76
CA ASP A 242 -20.40 -1.22 -20.79
C ASP A 242 -20.36 -2.74 -20.54
N GLU A 243 -21.11 -3.50 -21.36
CA GLU A 243 -21.20 -4.97 -21.31
C GLU A 243 -19.87 -5.70 -21.61
N ASN A 244 -18.86 -4.98 -22.13
CA ASN A 244 -17.52 -5.49 -22.42
C ASN A 244 -16.47 -4.98 -21.40
N ASP A 245 -16.94 -4.54 -20.23
CA ASP A 245 -16.17 -3.96 -19.12
C ASP A 245 -15.38 -2.68 -19.49
N LYS A 246 -15.69 -2.02 -20.62
CA LYS A 246 -15.02 -0.77 -21.03
C LYS A 246 -15.71 0.42 -20.38
N VAL A 247 -14.92 1.46 -20.13
CA VAL A 247 -15.43 2.70 -19.56
C VAL A 247 -16.18 3.46 -20.66
N LYS A 248 -17.44 3.79 -20.41
CA LYS A 248 -18.28 4.65 -21.26
C LYS A 248 -18.53 5.99 -20.57
N ASN A 249 -19.08 6.97 -21.28
CA ASN A 249 -19.34 8.32 -20.75
C ASN A 249 -18.09 8.97 -20.11
N VAL A 250 -16.92 8.73 -20.72
CA VAL A 250 -15.61 9.16 -20.19
C VAL A 250 -15.55 10.67 -19.98
N ASP A 251 -16.02 11.46 -20.95
CA ASP A 251 -15.96 12.92 -20.85
C ASP A 251 -16.83 13.46 -19.71
N GLN A 252 -18.03 12.89 -19.53
CA GLN A 252 -18.90 13.22 -18.40
C GLN A 252 -18.23 12.89 -17.06
N LEU A 253 -17.57 11.73 -16.96
CA LEU A 253 -16.82 11.35 -15.76
C LEU A 253 -15.67 12.31 -15.50
N LYS A 254 -14.87 12.64 -16.53
CA LYS A 254 -13.76 13.61 -16.44
C LYS A 254 -14.25 14.96 -15.96
N GLN A 255 -15.28 15.52 -16.58
CA GLN A 255 -15.88 16.81 -16.18
C GLN A 255 -16.32 16.81 -14.72
N SER A 256 -16.83 15.69 -14.22
CA SER A 256 -17.32 15.58 -12.84
C SER A 256 -16.18 15.55 -11.79
N ILE A 257 -14.99 15.06 -12.15
CA ILE A 257 -13.82 14.98 -11.24
C ILE A 257 -12.77 16.08 -11.47
N LYS A 258 -12.84 16.79 -12.61
CA LYS A 258 -11.90 17.83 -13.00
C LYS A 258 -11.80 18.90 -11.92
N GLY A 259 -10.58 19.31 -11.57
CA GLY A 259 -10.33 20.26 -10.50
C GLY A 259 -10.21 19.66 -9.08
N TYR A 260 -10.49 18.37 -8.91
CA TYR A 260 -10.48 17.72 -7.60
C TYR A 260 -9.42 16.62 -7.46
N ILE A 261 -8.56 16.41 -8.46
CA ILE A 261 -7.54 15.37 -8.42
C ILE A 261 -6.18 15.88 -8.88
N SER A 262 -5.14 15.52 -8.14
CA SER A 262 -3.72 15.68 -8.48
C SER A 262 -3.10 14.30 -8.64
N TYR A 263 -2.35 14.08 -9.73
CA TYR A 263 -1.71 12.79 -9.99
C TYR A 263 -0.20 12.90 -10.16
N PHE A 264 0.54 12.08 -9.39
CA PHE A 264 1.98 11.95 -9.54
C PHE A 264 2.42 10.49 -9.41
N ALA A 265 3.08 9.99 -10.47
CA ALA A 265 3.58 8.63 -10.56
C ALA A 265 4.74 8.35 -9.59
N GLY A 266 5.41 9.40 -9.08
CA GLY A 266 6.52 9.30 -8.16
C GLY A 266 7.87 9.29 -8.85
N ALA A 267 8.83 8.58 -8.26
CA ALA A 267 10.16 8.42 -8.83
C ALA A 267 10.12 7.56 -10.11
N PRO A 268 11.04 7.76 -11.05
CA PRO A 268 11.08 7.04 -12.32
C PRO A 268 11.43 5.55 -12.13
N SER A 269 10.99 4.68 -13.04
CA SER A 269 11.11 3.22 -12.88
C SER A 269 12.54 2.70 -12.71
N TYR A 270 13.56 3.36 -13.29
CA TYR A 270 14.95 2.92 -13.22
C TYR A 270 15.62 3.02 -11.83
N VAL A 271 15.00 3.70 -10.85
CA VAL A 271 15.49 3.72 -9.46
C VAL A 271 14.83 2.66 -8.57
N PHE A 272 13.90 1.89 -9.13
CA PHE A 272 13.33 0.71 -8.52
C PHE A 272 14.04 -0.52 -9.09
N PRO A 273 14.11 -1.64 -8.34
CA PRO A 273 14.61 -2.88 -8.91
C PRO A 273 13.69 -3.34 -10.05
N LYS A 274 14.27 -3.90 -11.11
CA LYS A 274 13.49 -4.58 -12.16
C LYS A 274 12.72 -5.74 -11.55
N SER A 275 11.45 -5.89 -11.88
CA SER A 275 10.61 -6.92 -11.28
C SER A 275 9.91 -7.79 -12.33
N THR A 276 9.95 -9.10 -12.13
CA THR A 276 9.24 -10.08 -12.96
C THR A 276 8.22 -10.81 -12.10
N ILE A 277 6.96 -10.91 -12.57
CA ILE A 277 5.90 -11.65 -11.85
C ILE A 277 5.68 -12.99 -12.54
N ASN A 278 5.85 -14.07 -11.78
CA ASN A 278 5.72 -15.45 -12.22
C ASN A 278 4.54 -16.11 -11.50
N ILE A 279 3.56 -16.63 -12.25
CA ILE A 279 2.47 -17.42 -11.70
C ILE A 279 2.86 -18.90 -11.76
N ILE A 280 3.03 -19.52 -10.60
CA ILE A 280 3.49 -20.91 -10.47
C ILE A 280 2.31 -21.82 -10.16
N LYS A 281 2.01 -22.74 -11.07
CA LYS A 281 0.99 -23.77 -10.87
C LYS A 281 1.59 -24.95 -10.10
N CYS A 282 1.00 -25.30 -8.97
CA CYS A 282 1.43 -26.38 -8.07
C CYS A 282 0.42 -27.54 -8.13
N PRO A 283 0.73 -28.65 -8.81
CA PRO A 283 -0.17 -29.80 -8.87
C PRO A 283 -0.38 -30.42 -7.49
N MET A 284 -1.64 -30.49 -7.04
CA MET A 284 -2.00 -31.16 -5.79
C MET A 284 -1.74 -32.66 -5.87
N SER A 285 -1.42 -33.28 -4.74
CA SER A 285 -1.42 -34.74 -4.64
C SER A 285 -2.86 -35.29 -4.66
N ASN A 286 -3.02 -36.59 -4.92
CA ASN A 286 -4.34 -37.25 -4.81
C ASN A 286 -4.93 -37.11 -3.39
N PHE A 287 -4.09 -37.12 -2.37
CA PHE A 287 -4.53 -36.90 -0.99
C PHE A 287 -5.02 -35.47 -0.78
N GLN A 288 -4.25 -34.48 -1.21
CA GLN A 288 -4.60 -33.07 -1.09
C GLN A 288 -5.87 -32.75 -1.88
N LEU A 289 -6.02 -33.30 -3.10
CA LEU A 289 -7.24 -33.18 -3.89
C LEU A 289 -8.46 -33.74 -3.16
N ARG A 290 -8.36 -34.93 -2.57
CA ARG A 290 -9.48 -35.55 -1.85
C ARG A 290 -9.96 -34.67 -0.69
N MET A 291 -9.02 -34.15 0.12
CA MET A 291 -9.34 -33.24 1.21
C MET A 291 -9.92 -31.92 0.69
N TYR A 292 -9.30 -31.36 -0.35
CA TYR A 292 -9.76 -30.15 -1.00
C TYR A 292 -11.20 -30.28 -1.51
N SER A 293 -11.50 -31.36 -2.24
CA SER A 293 -12.83 -31.61 -2.81
C SER A 293 -13.88 -31.84 -1.73
N TYR A 294 -13.52 -32.47 -0.61
CA TYR A 294 -14.42 -32.60 0.54
C TYR A 294 -14.78 -31.22 1.12
N ILE A 295 -13.78 -30.36 1.36
CA ILE A 295 -14.01 -29.02 1.90
C ILE A 295 -14.76 -28.14 0.90
N ALA A 296 -14.44 -28.23 -0.39
CA ALA A 296 -15.09 -27.46 -1.45
C ALA A 296 -16.59 -27.76 -1.53
N LYS A 297 -17.00 -29.02 -1.34
CA LYS A 297 -18.42 -29.41 -1.28
C LYS A 297 -19.15 -28.78 -0.09
N ILE A 298 -18.48 -28.66 1.05
CA ILE A 298 -19.05 -28.01 2.25
C ILE A 298 -19.15 -26.50 2.05
N GLU A 299 -18.14 -25.88 1.44
CA GLU A 299 -18.09 -24.43 1.23
C GLU A 299 -19.00 -23.93 0.10
N ASN A 300 -19.72 -24.80 -0.63
CA ASN A 300 -20.51 -24.54 -1.84
C ASN A 300 -21.10 -23.11 -1.93
N LYS A 301 -20.33 -22.18 -2.53
CA LYS A 301 -20.65 -20.75 -2.65
C LYS A 301 -20.48 -20.34 -4.10
N GLU A 302 -21.49 -19.71 -4.67
CA GLU A 302 -21.36 -18.94 -5.92
C GLU A 302 -20.89 -17.52 -5.62
N ILE A 303 -20.06 -16.95 -6.49
CA ILE A 303 -19.49 -15.61 -6.32
C ILE A 303 -19.62 -14.83 -7.61
N SER A 304 -20.21 -13.64 -7.53
CA SER A 304 -20.16 -12.60 -8.56
C SER A 304 -19.14 -11.53 -8.16
N TRP A 305 -18.22 -11.16 -9.06
CA TRP A 305 -17.21 -10.13 -8.79
C TRP A 305 -17.80 -8.72 -8.68
N ILE A 306 -18.99 -8.49 -9.25
CA ILE A 306 -19.69 -7.20 -9.26
C ILE A 306 -20.36 -6.94 -7.90
N GLN A 307 -20.98 -7.97 -7.32
CA GLN A 307 -21.90 -7.81 -6.19
C GLN A 307 -21.30 -8.15 -4.82
N SER A 308 -20.07 -8.66 -4.72
CA SER A 308 -19.52 -9.17 -3.46
C SER A 308 -18.32 -8.38 -2.92
N ASP A 309 -18.46 -7.87 -1.70
CA ASP A 309 -17.33 -7.40 -0.87
C ASP A 309 -16.59 -8.64 -0.32
N LEU A 310 -15.68 -9.19 -1.12
CA LEU A 310 -15.00 -10.45 -0.82
C LEU A 310 -13.96 -10.28 0.28
N THR A 311 -14.34 -10.72 1.48
CA THR A 311 -13.44 -10.75 2.62
C THR A 311 -12.51 -11.97 2.58
N ASN A 312 -11.43 -11.91 3.37
CA ASN A 312 -10.48 -13.03 3.50
C ASN A 312 -11.10 -14.31 4.08
N SER A 313 -12.32 -14.29 4.63
CA SER A 313 -13.01 -15.47 5.15
C SER A 313 -13.74 -16.28 4.07
N TYR A 314 -13.95 -15.72 2.87
CA TYR A 314 -14.47 -16.49 1.74
C TYR A 314 -13.47 -17.58 1.34
N TYR A 315 -14.01 -18.77 1.13
CA TYR A 315 -13.26 -19.98 0.80
C TYR A 315 -12.08 -20.27 1.74
N SER A 316 -12.18 -19.88 3.00
CA SER A 316 -11.07 -20.02 3.95
C SER A 316 -10.56 -21.46 4.09
N GLY A 317 -11.46 -22.45 4.00
CA GLY A 317 -11.14 -23.86 4.07
C GLY A 317 -10.39 -24.33 2.83
N THR A 318 -10.94 -24.13 1.64
CA THR A 318 -10.27 -24.54 0.40
C THR A 318 -8.96 -23.79 0.16
N ARG A 319 -8.86 -22.50 0.51
CA ARG A 319 -7.61 -21.73 0.43
C ARG A 319 -6.54 -22.26 1.39
N SER A 320 -6.90 -22.54 2.64
CA SER A 320 -5.97 -23.15 3.59
C SER A 320 -5.54 -24.54 3.11
N CYS A 321 -6.47 -25.35 2.59
CA CYS A 321 -6.18 -26.67 2.03
C CYS A 321 -5.29 -26.63 0.77
N SER A 322 -5.43 -25.61 -0.07
CA SER A 322 -4.53 -25.36 -1.21
C SER A 322 -3.09 -25.14 -0.76
N ASN A 323 -2.89 -24.55 0.42
CA ASN A 323 -1.56 -24.41 0.99
C ASN A 323 -1.10 -25.70 1.66
N PHE A 324 -1.95 -26.33 2.47
CA PHE A 324 -1.62 -27.54 3.20
C PHE A 324 -2.89 -28.33 3.52
N ALA A 325 -3.00 -29.57 3.07
CA ALA A 325 -4.09 -30.49 3.41
C ALA A 325 -3.78 -31.26 4.70
N PHE A 326 -4.75 -31.25 5.62
CA PHE A 326 -4.68 -31.96 6.88
C PHE A 326 -5.49 -33.25 6.83
N PRO A 327 -5.03 -34.36 7.45
CA PRO A 327 -5.77 -35.62 7.52
C PRO A 327 -7.13 -35.50 8.22
N ASN A 328 -7.25 -34.60 9.20
CA ASN A 328 -8.51 -34.31 9.87
C ASN A 328 -8.61 -32.80 10.15
N VAL A 329 -9.67 -32.17 9.65
CA VAL A 329 -9.84 -30.70 9.62
C VAL A 329 -9.86 -30.09 11.04
N THR A 330 -10.22 -30.91 12.04
CA THR A 330 -10.36 -30.51 13.44
C THR A 330 -9.10 -30.64 14.29
N TYR A 331 -8.02 -31.30 13.83
CA TYR A 331 -6.86 -31.59 14.69
C TYR A 331 -5.50 -31.42 13.99
N TYR A 332 -4.99 -30.18 13.99
CA TYR A 332 -3.60 -29.85 13.59
C TYR A 332 -2.53 -30.55 14.45
N SER A 333 -2.86 -30.86 15.71
CA SER A 333 -1.95 -31.45 16.70
C SER A 333 -1.54 -32.90 16.43
N ARG A 334 -2.11 -33.55 15.41
CA ARG A 334 -1.78 -34.95 15.04
C ARG A 334 -0.71 -35.09 13.96
N LEU A 335 -0.21 -34.00 13.38
CA LEU A 335 0.88 -34.09 12.41
C LEU A 335 2.23 -34.13 13.12
N GLU A 336 3.05 -35.10 12.75
CA GLU A 336 4.41 -35.27 13.25
C GLU A 336 5.39 -34.43 12.43
N ASP A 337 6.59 -34.21 12.97
CA ASP A 337 7.64 -33.49 12.25
C ASP A 337 8.04 -34.20 10.95
N SER A 338 7.95 -35.54 10.95
CA SER A 338 8.16 -36.38 9.78
C SER A 338 7.22 -36.04 8.62
N ASP A 339 5.99 -35.56 8.86
CA ASP A 339 5.04 -35.16 7.82
C ASP A 339 5.48 -33.89 7.06
N PHE A 340 6.37 -33.09 7.66
CA PHE A 340 6.87 -31.83 7.12
C PHE A 340 8.22 -31.98 6.39
N GLU A 341 8.87 -33.14 6.48
CA GLU A 341 10.03 -33.48 5.65
C GLU A 341 9.66 -33.56 4.18
N MET A 342 10.53 -33.14 3.27
CA MET A 342 10.22 -33.06 1.82
C MET A 342 9.55 -34.33 1.25
N LYS A 343 10.02 -35.52 1.66
CA LYS A 343 9.51 -36.82 1.19
C LYS A 343 8.00 -37.00 1.45
N ASN A 344 7.51 -36.45 2.56
CA ASN A 344 6.11 -36.52 2.97
C ASN A 344 5.36 -35.22 2.66
N LEU A 345 6.04 -34.08 2.69
CA LEU A 345 5.46 -32.77 2.46
C LEU A 345 4.74 -32.68 1.11
N VAL A 346 5.28 -33.30 0.06
CA VAL A 346 4.66 -33.36 -1.28
C VAL A 346 3.25 -33.98 -1.28
N LYS A 347 2.95 -34.86 -0.32
CA LYS A 347 1.62 -35.45 -0.14
C LYS A 347 0.64 -34.43 0.43
N TYR A 348 1.08 -33.59 1.36
CA TYR A 348 0.20 -32.69 2.11
C TYR A 348 0.16 -31.27 1.53
N SER A 349 1.23 -30.80 0.91
CA SER A 349 1.37 -29.44 0.41
C SER A 349 2.17 -29.39 -0.88
N CYS A 350 1.47 -29.21 -2.00
CA CYS A 350 2.13 -28.92 -3.27
C CYS A 350 2.92 -27.61 -3.22
N LYS A 351 2.35 -26.54 -2.64
CA LYS A 351 2.97 -25.21 -2.62
C LYS A 351 4.21 -25.13 -1.76
N TYR A 352 4.19 -25.64 -0.52
CA TYR A 352 5.36 -25.55 0.36
C TYR A 352 6.50 -26.39 -0.17
N ALA A 353 6.21 -27.57 -0.73
CA ALA A 353 7.21 -28.38 -1.40
C ALA A 353 7.85 -27.63 -2.58
N THR A 354 7.04 -26.99 -3.44
CA THR A 354 7.56 -26.17 -4.55
C THR A 354 8.42 -25.01 -4.05
N ILE A 355 7.95 -24.24 -3.06
CA ILE A 355 8.68 -23.11 -2.48
C ILE A 355 10.02 -23.58 -1.90
N ILE A 356 10.00 -24.58 -1.02
CA ILE A 356 11.21 -25.06 -0.33
C ILE A 356 12.24 -25.61 -1.31
N ASN A 357 11.81 -26.33 -2.36
CA ASN A 357 12.73 -26.82 -3.39
C ASN A 357 13.35 -25.69 -4.22
N HIS A 358 12.58 -24.62 -4.50
CA HIS A 358 13.09 -23.45 -5.20
C HIS A 358 14.17 -22.73 -4.39
N ILE A 359 13.85 -22.36 -3.14
CA ILE A 359 14.71 -21.47 -2.32
C ILE A 359 16.03 -22.11 -1.83
N LYS A 360 16.14 -23.46 -1.87
CA LYS A 360 17.35 -24.19 -1.44
C LYS A 360 18.61 -23.71 -2.18
N ASN A 361 18.49 -23.44 -3.48
CA ASN A 361 19.62 -23.10 -4.34
C ASN A 361 19.76 -21.59 -4.58
N ILE A 362 18.85 -20.77 -4.03
CA ILE A 362 18.88 -19.33 -4.19
C ILE A 362 19.87 -18.71 -3.21
N LYS A 363 20.73 -17.84 -3.74
CA LYS A 363 21.57 -16.92 -2.97
C LYS A 363 20.86 -15.58 -2.87
N GLY A 364 20.87 -14.96 -1.70
CA GLY A 364 20.19 -13.70 -1.46
C GLY A 364 19.01 -13.84 -0.51
N THR A 365 18.46 -12.68 -0.17
CA THR A 365 17.37 -12.57 0.80
C THR A 365 16.00 -12.76 0.17
N ILE A 366 15.10 -13.39 0.92
CA ILE A 366 13.80 -13.87 0.43
C ILE A 366 12.69 -13.37 1.35
N PHE A 367 11.59 -12.93 0.77
CA PHE A 367 10.38 -12.57 1.51
C PHE A 367 9.22 -13.48 1.11
N ILE A 368 8.68 -14.25 2.06
CA ILE A 368 7.53 -15.12 1.84
C ILE A 368 6.33 -14.57 2.60
N TYR A 369 5.24 -14.31 1.89
CA TYR A 369 4.01 -13.77 2.45
C TYR A 369 2.87 -14.80 2.40
N SER A 370 2.13 -14.90 3.50
CA SER A 370 0.85 -15.63 3.57
C SER A 370 -0.20 -14.83 4.32
N ASN A 371 -1.45 -14.92 3.87
CA ASN A 371 -2.59 -14.34 4.59
C ASN A 371 -2.93 -15.14 5.86
N PHE A 372 -2.57 -16.42 5.91
CA PHE A 372 -2.84 -17.32 7.03
C PHE A 372 -1.69 -17.31 8.03
N ARG A 373 -2.01 -17.15 9.31
CA ARG A 373 -0.99 -17.15 10.39
C ARG A 373 -0.74 -18.55 10.96
N LYS A 374 -1.80 -19.33 11.16
CA LYS A 374 -1.79 -20.61 11.86
C LYS A 374 -1.77 -21.78 10.86
N ILE A 375 -2.81 -22.60 10.88
CA ILE A 375 -3.02 -23.79 10.05
C ILE A 375 -3.04 -23.43 8.56
N GLY A 376 -2.21 -24.10 7.76
CA GLY A 376 -2.05 -23.82 6.34
C GLY A 376 -1.44 -22.44 6.06
N GLY A 377 -0.82 -21.82 7.06
CA GLY A 377 -0.20 -20.50 7.00
C GLY A 377 1.24 -20.50 7.49
N LEU A 378 1.69 -19.36 8.01
CA LEU A 378 3.08 -19.17 8.42
C LEU A 378 3.59 -20.18 9.46
N GLN A 379 2.77 -20.61 10.41
CA GLN A 379 3.20 -21.64 11.38
C GLN A 379 3.51 -22.98 10.72
N SER A 380 2.64 -23.42 9.79
CA SER A 380 2.85 -24.66 9.04
C SER A 380 4.06 -24.56 8.11
N LEU A 381 4.24 -23.41 7.45
CA LEU A 381 5.41 -23.16 6.61
C LEU A 381 6.72 -23.07 7.41
N ALA A 382 6.71 -22.43 8.58
CA ALA A 382 7.86 -22.38 9.47
C ALA A 382 8.27 -23.79 9.93
N ARG A 383 7.29 -24.64 10.26
CA ARG A 383 7.55 -26.06 10.59
C ARG A 383 8.13 -26.82 9.38
N ALA A 384 7.57 -26.62 8.19
CA ALA A 384 8.12 -27.18 6.95
C ALA A 384 9.57 -26.73 6.70
N LEU A 385 9.89 -25.46 6.91
CA LEU A 385 11.26 -24.94 6.78
C LEU A 385 12.21 -25.60 7.78
N ARG A 386 11.81 -25.74 9.06
CA ARG A 386 12.60 -26.43 10.10
C ARG A 386 12.95 -27.86 9.70
N MET A 387 11.96 -28.61 9.25
CA MET A 387 12.14 -30.00 8.82
C MET A 387 12.89 -30.15 7.49
N ASN A 388 13.28 -29.04 6.86
CA ASN A 388 14.04 -29.02 5.61
C ASN A 388 15.31 -28.15 5.70
N GLY A 389 15.90 -28.04 6.89
CA GLY A 389 17.26 -27.52 7.10
C GLY A 389 17.37 -26.02 7.33
N TYR A 390 16.27 -25.36 7.73
CA TYR A 390 16.27 -23.94 8.11
C TYR A 390 16.01 -23.77 9.60
N SER A 391 16.59 -22.75 10.22
CA SER A 391 16.42 -22.50 11.66
C SER A 391 15.72 -21.17 11.93
N ASP A 392 15.01 -21.09 13.05
CA ASP A 392 14.31 -19.88 13.46
C ASP A 392 15.32 -18.88 14.05
N TYR A 393 15.35 -17.66 13.52
CA TYR A 393 16.21 -16.59 14.03
C TYR A 393 15.90 -16.25 15.49
N ALA A 394 14.64 -16.39 15.91
CA ALA A 394 14.25 -16.11 17.29
C ALA A 394 14.92 -17.04 18.31
N THR A 395 15.29 -18.27 17.90
CA THR A 395 15.90 -19.27 18.80
C THR A 395 17.40 -19.40 18.58
N GLU A 396 17.84 -19.41 17.31
CA GLU A 396 19.23 -19.71 16.93
C GLU A 396 20.06 -18.48 16.57
N GLY A 397 19.47 -17.27 16.65
CA GLY A 397 20.14 -16.04 16.21
C GLY A 397 20.51 -16.05 14.73
N ALA A 398 21.50 -15.24 14.39
CA ALA A 398 21.92 -15.03 13.00
C ALA A 398 22.75 -16.20 12.45
N GLY A 399 22.65 -16.45 11.15
CA GLY A 399 23.45 -17.47 10.47
C GLY A 399 22.84 -17.97 9.16
N LEU A 400 23.44 -19.01 8.59
CA LEU A 400 22.98 -19.59 7.33
C LEU A 400 21.60 -20.24 7.50
N ASN A 401 20.80 -20.18 6.43
CA ASN A 401 19.46 -20.78 6.36
C ASN A 401 18.54 -20.37 7.53
N ARG A 402 18.67 -19.13 8.01
CA ARG A 402 17.76 -18.59 9.02
C ARG A 402 16.48 -18.05 8.39
N PHE A 403 15.35 -18.29 9.05
CA PHE A 403 14.10 -17.60 8.79
C PHE A 403 13.64 -16.82 10.03
N ALA A 404 12.98 -15.68 9.81
CA ALA A 404 12.37 -14.88 10.87
C ALA A 404 10.88 -14.68 10.61
N ILE A 405 10.05 -14.85 11.64
CA ILE A 405 8.59 -14.66 11.51
C ILE A 405 8.21 -13.21 11.84
N TRP A 406 7.67 -12.50 10.85
CA TRP A 406 7.08 -11.18 11.01
C TRP A 406 5.55 -11.27 11.09
N SER A 407 5.02 -11.36 12.31
CA SER A 407 3.59 -11.44 12.55
C SER A 407 3.12 -10.59 13.72
N GLY A 408 1.81 -10.38 13.79
CA GLY A 408 1.15 -9.59 14.85
C GLY A 408 1.41 -10.11 16.27
N ALA A 409 1.88 -11.35 16.42
CA ALA A 409 2.17 -11.96 17.71
C ALA A 409 3.54 -11.55 18.28
N GLN A 410 4.46 -11.06 17.44
CA GLN A 410 5.80 -10.67 17.88
C GLN A 410 5.84 -9.26 18.47
N THR A 411 6.76 -8.99 19.39
CA THR A 411 6.95 -7.65 19.97
C THR A 411 7.46 -6.64 18.93
N VAL A 412 7.26 -5.34 19.19
CA VAL A 412 7.78 -4.27 18.32
C VAL A 412 9.31 -4.31 18.28
N GLY A 413 9.97 -4.47 19.43
CA GLY A 413 11.43 -4.55 19.51
C GLY A 413 12.03 -5.71 18.72
N TYR A 414 11.41 -6.90 18.76
CA TYR A 414 11.85 -8.04 17.95
C TYR A 414 11.74 -7.75 16.45
N ARG A 415 10.64 -7.13 16.02
CA ARG A 415 10.44 -6.75 14.62
C ARG A 415 11.47 -5.73 14.15
N ASP A 416 11.77 -4.72 14.98
CA ASP A 416 12.80 -3.74 14.66
C ASP A 416 14.20 -4.37 14.56
N LEU A 417 14.53 -5.33 15.46
CA LEU A 417 15.76 -6.11 15.40
C LEU A 417 15.87 -6.92 14.11
N VAL A 418 14.85 -7.73 13.78
CA VAL A 418 14.81 -8.53 12.55
C VAL A 418 14.98 -7.64 11.32
N ARG A 419 14.31 -6.49 11.28
CA ARG A 419 14.47 -5.52 10.17
C ARG A 419 15.89 -5.01 10.07
N ALA A 420 16.49 -4.63 11.20
CA ALA A 420 17.84 -4.09 11.24
C ALA A 420 18.86 -5.10 10.71
N VAL A 421 18.82 -6.34 11.23
CA VAL A 421 19.71 -7.43 10.82
C VAL A 421 19.49 -7.81 9.35
N PHE A 422 18.24 -7.97 8.93
CA PHE A 422 17.92 -8.33 7.55
C PHE A 422 18.43 -7.28 6.55
N ASN A 423 18.39 -5.99 6.92
CA ASN A 423 18.82 -4.88 6.10
C ASN A 423 20.31 -4.52 6.23
N LEU A 424 21.13 -5.31 6.93
CA LEU A 424 22.59 -5.14 6.94
C LEU A 424 23.17 -5.38 5.54
N LYS A 425 24.17 -4.59 5.14
CA LYS A 425 24.87 -4.75 3.85
C LYS A 425 25.61 -6.10 3.77
N SER A 426 26.04 -6.65 4.91
CA SER A 426 26.64 -7.98 4.99
C SER A 426 25.65 -9.11 4.72
N ASN A 427 24.34 -8.88 4.91
CA ASN A 427 23.30 -9.89 4.72
C ASN A 427 22.72 -9.93 3.29
N ASP A 428 23.34 -9.26 2.31
CA ASP A 428 22.82 -9.20 0.93
C ASP A 428 22.69 -10.59 0.27
N ASP A 429 23.46 -11.56 0.75
CA ASP A 429 23.45 -12.97 0.34
C ASP A 429 22.54 -13.87 1.20
N GLY A 430 21.93 -13.33 2.27
CA GLY A 430 21.12 -14.07 3.22
C GLY A 430 21.91 -14.88 4.25
N SER A 431 23.17 -14.51 4.52
CA SER A 431 24.06 -15.19 5.47
C SER A 431 23.69 -15.02 6.95
N GLU A 432 22.88 -14.02 7.30
CA GLU A 432 22.42 -13.73 8.67
C GLU A 432 20.94 -14.12 8.85
N ILE A 433 20.08 -13.59 7.97
CA ILE A 433 18.66 -13.93 7.86
C ILE A 433 18.35 -14.07 6.38
N LYS A 434 18.12 -15.31 5.94
CA LYS A 434 17.79 -15.61 4.55
C LYS A 434 16.32 -15.31 4.23
N ILE A 435 15.40 -15.63 5.14
CA ILE A 435 13.96 -15.61 4.86
C ILE A 435 13.20 -14.76 5.88
N ILE A 436 12.36 -13.83 5.43
CA ILE A 436 11.31 -13.24 6.25
C ILE A 436 9.96 -13.88 5.89
N LEU A 437 9.27 -14.42 6.91
CA LEU A 437 7.91 -14.92 6.82
C LEU A 437 6.93 -13.83 7.27
N GLY A 438 6.22 -13.19 6.33
CA GLY A 438 5.30 -12.09 6.59
C GLY A 438 3.83 -12.47 6.60
N SER A 439 3.09 -11.95 7.58
CA SER A 439 1.62 -11.99 7.61
C SER A 439 1.03 -10.61 7.27
N PRO A 440 -0.30 -10.42 7.22
CA PRO A 440 -0.89 -9.08 7.05
C PRO A 440 -0.42 -8.04 8.10
N ALA A 441 0.20 -8.45 9.21
CA ALA A 441 0.83 -7.53 10.16
C ALA A 441 2.07 -6.80 9.60
N ILE A 442 2.75 -7.33 8.56
CA ILE A 442 3.89 -6.67 7.91
C ILE A 442 3.47 -5.40 7.10
N ARG A 443 2.18 -5.04 7.16
CA ARG A 443 1.65 -3.77 6.66
C ARG A 443 2.30 -2.54 7.30
N GLU A 444 2.95 -2.69 8.45
CA GLU A 444 3.68 -1.67 9.23
C GLU A 444 4.84 -1.00 8.48
N GLY A 445 4.64 -0.36 7.33
CA GLY A 445 5.61 0.56 6.70
C GLY A 445 7.02 0.01 6.40
N VAL A 446 7.30 -1.28 6.65
CA VAL A 446 8.66 -1.83 6.66
C VAL A 446 9.23 -1.87 5.26
N SER A 447 10.48 -1.43 5.15
CA SER A 447 11.28 -1.54 3.95
C SER A 447 12.25 -2.69 4.12
N LEU A 448 12.14 -3.68 3.24
CA LEU A 448 13.06 -4.80 3.11
C LEU A 448 14.00 -4.46 1.95
N LEU A 449 15.27 -4.26 2.26
CA LEU A 449 16.27 -3.82 1.29
C LEU A 449 16.90 -5.04 0.62
N ARG A 450 17.26 -4.90 -0.66
CA ARG A 450 18.08 -5.88 -1.40
C ARG A 450 17.49 -7.30 -1.43
N LEU A 451 16.16 -7.35 -1.48
CA LEU A 451 15.40 -8.59 -1.67
C LEU A 451 15.71 -9.19 -3.04
N SER A 452 16.00 -10.49 -3.09
CA SER A 452 16.15 -11.20 -4.36
C SER A 452 14.81 -11.74 -4.85
N GLU A 453 14.00 -12.30 -3.95
CA GLU A 453 12.75 -12.95 -4.30
C GLU A 453 11.60 -12.60 -3.34
N ILE A 454 10.38 -12.54 -3.88
CA ILE A 454 9.14 -12.42 -3.12
C ILE A 454 8.20 -13.58 -3.49
N HIS A 455 7.75 -14.35 -2.50
CA HIS A 455 6.84 -15.49 -2.68
C HIS A 455 5.49 -15.20 -2.03
N LEU A 456 4.42 -15.20 -2.82
CA LEU A 456 3.05 -15.09 -2.35
C LEU A 456 2.44 -16.50 -2.32
N VAL A 457 2.34 -17.07 -1.13
CA VAL A 457 1.77 -18.41 -0.91
C VAL A 457 0.30 -18.44 -1.31
N ASP A 458 -0.42 -17.36 -0.99
CA ASP A 458 -1.85 -17.20 -1.22
C ASP A 458 -2.13 -16.13 -2.27
N PRO A 459 -2.96 -16.40 -3.29
CA PRO A 459 -3.50 -15.33 -4.10
C PRO A 459 -4.40 -14.42 -3.25
N CYS A 460 -4.44 -13.15 -3.63
CA CYS A 460 -5.28 -12.13 -3.00
C CYS A 460 -6.40 -11.73 -3.95
N TRP A 461 -7.58 -11.43 -3.39
CA TRP A 461 -8.76 -11.00 -4.14
C TRP A 461 -8.59 -9.68 -4.91
N ASN A 462 -7.63 -8.84 -4.50
CA ASN A 462 -7.36 -7.57 -5.15
C ASN A 462 -5.86 -7.37 -5.39
N TRP A 463 -5.56 -6.80 -6.55
CA TRP A 463 -4.20 -6.55 -7.00
C TRP A 463 -3.53 -5.41 -6.24
N SER A 464 -4.30 -4.43 -5.76
CA SER A 464 -3.80 -3.34 -4.91
C SER A 464 -3.12 -3.85 -3.63
N ARG A 465 -3.66 -4.89 -3.01
CA ARG A 465 -3.06 -5.57 -1.84
C ARG A 465 -1.79 -6.32 -2.24
N ILE A 466 -1.76 -6.97 -3.40
CA ILE A 466 -0.53 -7.57 -3.95
C ILE A 466 0.54 -6.48 -4.08
N ASN A 467 0.24 -5.37 -4.74
CA ASN A 467 1.16 -4.24 -4.89
C ASN A 467 1.65 -3.67 -3.56
N GLN A 468 0.80 -3.60 -2.52
CA GLN A 468 1.21 -3.17 -1.18
C GLN A 468 2.21 -4.13 -0.52
N ILE A 469 2.07 -5.44 -0.75
CA ILE A 469 2.99 -6.48 -0.26
C ILE A 469 4.30 -6.39 -1.03
N LEU A 470 4.25 -6.33 -2.37
CA LEU A 470 5.42 -6.20 -3.23
C LEU A 470 6.21 -4.91 -2.94
N GLY A 471 5.49 -3.83 -2.65
CA GLY A 471 6.03 -2.55 -2.21
C GLY A 471 6.70 -2.56 -0.84
N ARG A 472 6.93 -3.74 -0.22
CA ARG A 472 7.85 -3.90 0.92
C ARG A 472 9.30 -4.11 0.44
N GLY A 473 9.49 -4.71 -0.73
CA GLY A 473 10.81 -4.96 -1.34
C GLY A 473 11.10 -4.16 -2.62
N ILE A 474 10.09 -3.99 -3.47
CA ILE A 474 10.17 -3.19 -4.69
C ILE A 474 9.86 -1.74 -4.33
N ARG A 475 10.88 -1.00 -3.89
CA ARG A 475 10.76 0.37 -3.41
C ARG A 475 11.85 1.26 -3.97
N PHE A 476 11.60 2.57 -3.90
CA PHE A 476 12.54 3.62 -4.28
C PHE A 476 13.92 3.36 -3.65
N CYS A 477 14.93 3.20 -4.50
CA CYS A 477 16.32 3.01 -4.13
C CYS A 477 16.61 1.83 -3.17
N SER A 478 15.72 0.84 -3.06
CA SER A 478 15.90 -0.29 -2.13
C SER A 478 17.10 -1.18 -2.46
N HIS A 479 17.59 -1.10 -3.70
CA HIS A 479 18.73 -1.87 -4.23
C HIS A 479 19.93 -0.98 -4.58
N LYS A 480 19.97 0.27 -4.11
CA LYS A 480 21.01 1.25 -4.51
C LYS A 480 22.45 0.82 -4.22
N ASN A 481 22.65 -0.01 -3.20
CA ASN A 481 23.96 -0.50 -2.80
C ASN A 481 24.38 -1.78 -3.54
N LEU A 482 23.54 -2.31 -4.43
CA LEU A 482 23.86 -3.47 -5.26
C LEU A 482 24.39 -3.03 -6.64
N PRO A 483 25.26 -3.84 -7.28
CA PRO A 483 25.58 -3.70 -8.69
C PRO A 483 24.31 -3.73 -9.55
N GLU A 484 24.28 -2.96 -10.65
CA GLU A 484 23.09 -2.80 -11.50
C GLU A 484 22.47 -4.14 -11.93
N ILE A 485 23.31 -5.12 -12.29
CA ILE A 485 22.86 -6.46 -12.72
C ILE A 485 22.13 -7.25 -11.62
N LYS A 486 22.35 -6.90 -10.35
CA LYS A 486 21.68 -7.49 -9.18
C LYS A 486 20.48 -6.66 -8.70
N ARG A 487 20.17 -5.50 -9.31
CA ARG A 487 19.02 -4.65 -8.94
C ARG A 487 17.73 -5.21 -9.55
N LYS A 488 17.38 -6.44 -9.18
CA LYS A 488 16.19 -7.15 -9.65
C LYS A 488 15.51 -7.91 -8.51
N VAL A 489 14.19 -8.07 -8.61
CA VAL A 489 13.36 -8.84 -7.68
C VAL A 489 12.46 -9.77 -8.49
N ASP A 490 12.57 -11.07 -8.26
CA ASP A 490 11.67 -12.05 -8.87
C ASP A 490 10.49 -12.33 -7.94
N VAL A 491 9.26 -12.20 -8.46
CA VAL A 491 8.02 -12.37 -7.70
C VAL A 491 7.34 -13.66 -8.14
N TYR A 492 6.94 -14.49 -7.18
CA TYR A 492 6.29 -15.78 -7.41
C TYR A 492 4.92 -15.83 -6.74
N ILE A 493 3.87 -16.11 -7.50
CA ILE A 493 2.50 -16.28 -7.00
C ILE A 493 2.09 -17.75 -7.18
N TYR A 494 1.83 -18.46 -6.09
CA TYR A 494 1.60 -19.90 -6.11
C TYR A 494 0.11 -20.25 -6.14
N LEU A 495 -0.30 -21.03 -7.14
CA LEU A 495 -1.68 -21.51 -7.31
C LEU A 495 -1.71 -23.04 -7.24
N ALA A 496 -2.46 -23.60 -6.29
CA ALA A 496 -2.71 -25.05 -6.28
C ALA A 496 -3.62 -25.42 -7.46
N VAL A 497 -3.29 -26.46 -8.22
CA VAL A 497 -4.06 -26.92 -9.38
C VAL A 497 -4.19 -28.44 -9.38
N HIS A 498 -5.15 -28.99 -10.13
CA HIS A 498 -5.22 -30.42 -10.36
C HIS A 498 -5.93 -30.71 -11.69
N LYS A 499 -5.50 -31.75 -12.43
CA LYS A 499 -6.08 -32.10 -13.75
C LYS A 499 -7.57 -32.45 -13.69
N LEU A 500 -8.02 -33.01 -12.57
CA LEU A 500 -9.41 -33.39 -12.31
C LEU A 500 -10.29 -32.22 -11.82
N LEU A 501 -9.71 -31.04 -11.60
CA LEU A 501 -10.47 -29.84 -11.25
C LEU A 501 -10.50 -28.92 -12.47
N PRO A 502 -11.68 -28.51 -12.94
CA PRO A 502 -11.78 -27.49 -13.98
C PRO A 502 -11.06 -26.20 -13.58
N GLU A 503 -11.24 -25.80 -12.32
CA GLU A 503 -10.62 -24.61 -11.75
C GLU A 503 -10.53 -24.74 -10.22
N SER A 504 -9.35 -24.48 -9.65
CA SER A 504 -9.18 -24.39 -8.19
C SER A 504 -9.61 -23.04 -7.63
N THR A 505 -9.81 -22.96 -6.31
CA THR A 505 -10.10 -21.71 -5.59
C THR A 505 -8.99 -20.69 -5.79
N ASP A 506 -7.72 -21.12 -5.86
CA ASP A 506 -6.61 -20.21 -6.12
C ASP A 506 -6.68 -19.61 -7.52
N GLN A 507 -6.98 -20.43 -8.54
CA GLN A 507 -7.18 -19.96 -9.91
C GLN A 507 -8.35 -18.98 -9.99
N LYS A 508 -9.49 -19.30 -9.36
CA LYS A 508 -10.66 -18.42 -9.26
C LYS A 508 -10.31 -17.04 -8.70
N ILE A 509 -9.66 -17.01 -7.54
CA ILE A 509 -9.25 -15.76 -6.87
C ILE A 509 -8.32 -14.95 -7.78
N MET A 510 -7.33 -15.61 -8.37
CA MET A 510 -6.34 -14.95 -9.22
C MET A 510 -6.97 -14.38 -10.49
N ASN A 511 -7.83 -15.15 -11.17
CA ASN A 511 -8.55 -14.72 -12.36
C ASN A 511 -9.44 -13.51 -12.05
N MET A 512 -10.20 -13.55 -10.95
CA MET A 512 -11.02 -12.42 -10.52
C MET A 512 -10.20 -11.17 -10.19
N ALA A 513 -9.06 -11.32 -9.50
CA ALA A 513 -8.19 -10.20 -9.18
C ALA A 513 -7.60 -9.55 -10.44
N LEU A 514 -7.24 -10.34 -11.45
CA LEU A 514 -6.74 -9.86 -12.74
C LEU A 514 -7.84 -9.14 -13.53
N THR A 515 -9.06 -9.70 -13.58
CA THR A 515 -10.22 -9.06 -14.23
C THR A 515 -10.51 -7.70 -13.59
N LYS A 516 -10.65 -7.65 -12.26
CA LYS A 516 -10.83 -6.38 -11.53
C LYS A 516 -9.72 -5.38 -11.82
N GLN A 517 -8.46 -5.83 -11.88
CA GLN A 517 -7.34 -4.94 -12.16
C GLN A 517 -7.39 -4.34 -13.57
N ILE A 518 -7.86 -5.08 -14.57
CA ILE A 518 -8.02 -4.55 -15.94
C ILE A 518 -9.04 -3.40 -15.93
N ILE A 519 -10.18 -3.60 -15.25
CA ILE A 519 -11.24 -2.58 -15.14
C ILE A 519 -10.72 -1.37 -14.36
N ASN A 520 -10.09 -1.60 -13.20
CA ASN A 520 -9.52 -0.54 -12.37
C ASN A 520 -8.52 0.32 -13.16
N LYS A 521 -7.64 -0.30 -13.97
CA LYS A 521 -6.69 0.44 -14.83
C LYS A 521 -7.37 1.36 -15.83
N ARG A 522 -8.54 0.96 -16.37
CA ARG A 522 -9.30 1.80 -17.30
C ARG A 522 -9.83 3.06 -16.60
N PHE A 523 -10.38 2.92 -15.40
CA PHE A 523 -10.81 4.08 -14.59
C PHE A 523 -9.63 4.92 -14.08
N GLU A 524 -8.54 4.30 -13.64
CA GLU A 524 -7.33 5.01 -13.24
C GLU A 524 -6.77 5.88 -14.38
N LYS A 525 -6.85 5.43 -15.64
CA LYS A 525 -6.49 6.25 -16.78
C LYS A 525 -7.32 7.53 -16.84
N VAL A 526 -8.64 7.43 -16.67
CA VAL A 526 -9.54 8.61 -16.62
C VAL A 526 -9.15 9.56 -15.49
N LEU A 527 -8.80 9.05 -14.31
CA LEU A 527 -8.32 9.85 -13.19
C LEU A 527 -7.03 10.63 -13.51
N LYS A 528 -6.07 9.98 -14.18
CA LYS A 528 -4.79 10.58 -14.57
C LYS A 528 -4.98 11.68 -15.60
N GLU A 529 -5.87 11.46 -16.57
CA GLU A 529 -6.20 12.42 -17.62
C GLU A 529 -6.94 13.65 -17.06
N ALA A 530 -7.79 13.48 -16.04
CA ALA A 530 -8.53 14.57 -15.41
C ALA A 530 -7.73 15.34 -14.32
N ALA A 531 -6.49 14.95 -14.05
CA ALA A 531 -5.68 15.55 -12.99
C ALA A 531 -5.29 17.00 -13.30
N ILE A 532 -5.44 17.89 -12.33
CA ILE A 532 -5.18 19.33 -12.49
C ILE A 532 -3.74 19.64 -12.94
N ASP A 533 -2.82 18.73 -12.65
CA ASP A 533 -1.39 18.84 -12.90
C ASP A 533 -0.92 17.90 -14.02
N CYS A 534 -1.85 17.37 -14.83
CA CYS A 534 -1.55 16.46 -15.93
C CYS A 534 -0.44 17.03 -16.84
N GLU A 535 -0.59 18.28 -17.31
CA GLU A 535 0.42 18.94 -18.16
C GLU A 535 1.68 19.37 -17.40
N LEU A 536 1.56 19.74 -16.11
CA LEU A 536 2.71 20.13 -15.28
C LEU A 536 3.65 18.94 -15.02
N PHE A 537 3.09 17.75 -14.78
CA PHE A 537 3.84 16.55 -14.38
C PHE A 537 4.00 15.53 -15.51
N LYS A 538 3.53 15.87 -16.72
CA LYS A 538 3.62 15.06 -17.94
C LYS A 538 4.97 14.36 -18.13
N ASN A 539 6.07 15.10 -17.95
CA ASN A 539 7.43 14.60 -18.18
C ASN A 539 7.87 13.51 -17.18
N ALA A 540 7.28 13.45 -15.98
CA ALA A 540 7.53 12.36 -15.03
C ALA A 540 6.49 11.24 -15.15
N ASN A 541 5.23 11.60 -15.42
CA ASN A 541 4.14 10.63 -15.35
C ASN A 541 4.01 9.75 -16.60
N MET A 542 4.42 10.25 -17.77
CA MET A 542 4.24 9.55 -19.06
C MET A 542 5.48 8.76 -19.53
N GLU A 543 6.38 8.42 -18.60
CA GLU A 543 7.58 7.64 -18.92
C GLU A 543 7.24 6.17 -19.22
N ASP A 544 6.45 5.54 -18.34
CA ASP A 544 6.09 4.12 -18.44
C ASP A 544 4.66 3.90 -18.99
N GLU A 545 3.84 4.96 -19.10
CA GLU A 545 2.43 4.88 -19.48
C GLU A 545 1.99 6.10 -20.28
N LYS A 546 1.44 5.91 -21.49
CA LYS A 546 0.96 7.01 -22.33
C LYS A 546 -0.53 7.27 -22.11
N TYR A 547 -0.88 8.52 -21.83
CA TYR A 547 -2.26 9.00 -21.75
C TYR A 547 -2.32 10.46 -22.20
N GLU A 548 -3.52 10.98 -22.43
CA GLU A 548 -3.71 12.32 -22.98
C GLU A 548 -4.16 13.31 -21.90
N CYS A 549 -3.42 14.41 -21.73
CA CYS A 549 -3.93 15.58 -21.04
C CYS A 549 -4.74 16.40 -22.06
N LYS A 550 -5.93 15.92 -22.40
CA LYS A 550 -6.90 16.71 -23.17
C LYS A 550 -7.95 17.22 -22.22
N ASP A 551 -8.26 18.50 -22.37
CA ASP A 551 -9.29 19.21 -21.61
C ASP A 551 -10.70 18.67 -21.89
#